data_AF-A0A1D6IAT1-F1
#
_entry.id   AF-A0A1D6IAT1-F1
#
_cell.length_a   1.000
_cell.length_b   1.000
_cell.length_c   1.000
_cell.angle_alpha   90.00
_cell.angle_beta   90.00
_cell.angle_gamma   90.00
#
_symmetry.space_group_name_H-M   'P 1'
#
loop_
_entity.id
_entity.type
_entity.pdbx_description
1 polymer ?
#
loop_
_entity_poly.entity_id
_entity_poly.type
_entity_poly.pdbx_seq_one_letter_code
_entity_poly.pdbx_strand_id
1 'polypeptide(L)'
;MEVTPKTLADVKGGTLISYEGRVQLLEIAQVPDEHVNEFKSIEKFKIFNTNNLWVNLKAIKRLVEAEALKMEIIPNPKEVDGVKVLQLETAAGAAIRVCKQLPVPVLSFIPFFSLYSCSNVFVTFN
;
A
#
# COMPACT_ATOMS: atom_id res chain seq x y z
N MET A 1 4.38 -7.12 -7.31
CA MET A 1 4.51 -6.03 -6.34
C MET A 1 5.79 -6.26 -5.60
N GLU A 2 6.64 -5.25 -5.49
CA GLU A 2 7.85 -5.33 -4.68
C GLU A 2 7.56 -4.87 -3.25
N VAL A 3 8.30 -5.42 -2.30
CA VAL A 3 8.24 -5.05 -0.89
C VAL A 3 9.64 -4.87 -0.36
N THR A 4 9.79 -4.01 0.63
CA THR A 4 11.05 -3.76 1.35
C THR A 4 10.88 -4.05 2.84
N PRO A 5 11.95 -4.38 3.59
CA PRO A 5 11.87 -4.41 5.05
C PRO A 5 11.38 -3.07 5.61
N LYS A 6 10.42 -3.12 6.54
CA LYS A 6 9.86 -1.91 7.17
C LYS A 6 10.89 -1.27 8.10
N THR A 7 11.08 0.04 7.98
CA THR A 7 11.92 0.83 8.88
C THR A 7 11.08 1.74 9.77
N LEU A 8 11.71 2.38 10.78
CA LEU A 8 11.03 3.35 11.65
C LEU A 8 10.57 4.61 10.89
N ALA A 9 11.16 4.89 9.73
CA ALA A 9 10.75 6.01 8.87
C ALA A 9 9.46 5.72 8.08
N ASP A 10 9.09 4.45 7.94
CA ASP A 10 7.93 4.00 7.14
C ASP A 10 6.64 4.03 7.97
N VAL A 11 6.27 5.22 8.43
CA VAL A 11 5.10 5.47 9.29
C VAL A 11 3.80 5.58 8.48
N LYS A 12 3.91 5.98 7.20
CA LYS A 12 2.77 6.18 6.28
C LYS A 12 2.90 5.23 5.10
N GLY A 13 1.83 4.49 4.83
CA GLY A 13 1.70 3.55 3.71
C GLY A 13 1.19 2.19 4.15
N GLY A 14 1.30 1.22 3.25
CA GLY A 14 0.68 -0.10 3.40
C GLY A 14 1.67 -1.25 3.57
N THR A 15 1.17 -2.35 4.12
CA THR A 15 1.88 -3.63 4.23
C THR A 15 1.07 -4.74 3.57
N LEU A 16 1.75 -5.81 3.14
CA LEU A 16 1.06 -6.99 2.64
C LEU A 16 0.70 -7.91 3.81
N ILE A 17 -0.57 -8.28 3.87
CA ILE A 17 -1.10 -9.25 4.82
C ILE A 17 -1.66 -10.47 4.10
N SER A 18 -1.69 -11.60 4.80
CA SER A 18 -2.47 -12.77 4.38
C SER A 18 -3.79 -12.75 5.15
N TYR A 19 -4.90 -12.61 4.44
CA TYR A 19 -6.25 -12.62 5.00
C TYR A 19 -7.11 -13.61 4.22
N GLU A 20 -7.75 -14.55 4.92
CA GLU A 20 -8.57 -15.61 4.31
C GLU A 20 -7.86 -16.40 3.18
N GLY A 21 -6.55 -16.64 3.35
CA GLY A 21 -5.73 -17.35 2.36
C GLY A 21 -5.43 -16.56 1.09
N ARG A 22 -5.68 -15.24 1.09
CA ARG A 22 -5.36 -14.32 -0.01
C ARG A 22 -4.42 -13.23 0.48
N VAL A 23 -3.52 -12.81 -0.40
CA VAL A 23 -2.66 -11.65 -0.15
C VAL A 23 -3.47 -10.38 -0.39
N GLN A 24 -3.45 -9.46 0.56
CA GLN A 24 -4.10 -8.16 0.48
C GLN A 24 -3.13 -7.06 0.94
N LEU A 25 -3.24 -5.89 0.32
CA LEU A 25 -2.59 -4.68 0.80
C LEU A 25 -3.45 -4.06 1.89
N LEU A 26 -2.88 -3.88 3.08
CA LEU A 26 -3.49 -3.18 4.21
C LEU A 26 -2.83 -1.82 4.35
N GLU A 27 -3.60 -0.75 4.15
CA GLU A 27 -3.17 0.63 4.36
C GLU A 27 -3.49 1.11 5.77
N ILE A 28 -2.67 2.01 6.32
CA ILE A 28 -2.89 2.59 7.66
C ILE A 28 -4.27 3.24 7.80
N ALA A 29 -4.82 3.81 6.72
CA ALA A 29 -6.14 4.44 6.71
C ALA A 29 -7.30 3.44 6.91
N GLN A 30 -7.05 2.14 6.76
CA GLN A 30 -8.02 1.07 6.98
C GLN A 30 -7.91 0.47 8.39
N VAL A 31 -6.90 0.87 9.18
CA VAL A 31 -6.65 0.34 10.52
C VAL A 31 -7.38 1.22 11.55
N PRO A 32 -8.21 0.63 12.44
CA PRO A 32 -8.82 1.38 13.54
C PRO A 32 -7.77 2.04 14.43
N ASP A 33 -8.07 3.23 14.96
CA ASP A 33 -7.13 4.03 15.78
C ASP A 33 -6.52 3.25 16.95
N GLU A 34 -7.30 2.34 17.55
CA GLU A 34 -6.87 1.46 18.65
C GLU A 34 -5.70 0.55 18.26
N HIS A 35 -5.63 0.14 16.99
CA HIS A 35 -4.63 -0.81 16.48
C HIS A 35 -3.53 -0.15 15.64
N VAL A 36 -3.55 1.18 15.48
CA VAL A 36 -2.52 1.91 14.71
C VAL A 36 -1.12 1.70 15.28
N ASN A 37 -0.98 1.62 16.61
CA ASN A 37 0.31 1.38 17.25
C ASN A 37 0.86 -0.02 16.92
N GLU A 38 0.00 -1.02 16.83
CA GLU A 38 0.38 -2.37 16.43
C GLU A 38 0.77 -2.42 14.95
N PHE A 39 0.07 -1.68 14.09
CA PHE A 39 0.39 -1.57 12.67
C PHE A 39 1.75 -0.90 12.43
N LYS A 40 2.12 0.08 13.25
CA LYS A 40 3.44 0.74 13.21
C LYS A 40 4.58 -0.14 13.72
N SER A 41 4.29 -1.20 14.47
CA SER A 41 5.32 -2.11 14.98
C SER A 41 6.01 -2.90 13.86
N ILE A 42 7.33 -2.74 13.77
CA ILE A 42 8.19 -3.45 12.82
C ILE A 42 8.28 -4.95 13.17
N GLU A 43 8.07 -5.31 14.43
CA GLU A 43 8.11 -6.71 14.88
C GLU A 43 6.95 -7.53 14.31
N LYS A 44 5.76 -6.91 14.25
CA LYS A 44 4.55 -7.53 13.68
C LYS A 44 4.55 -7.43 12.15
N PHE A 45 4.77 -6.24 11.61
CA PHE A 45 4.75 -5.98 10.17
C PHE A 45 6.15 -5.68 9.66
N LYS A 46 6.81 -6.73 9.18
CA LYS A 46 8.22 -6.67 8.76
C LYS A 46 8.44 -6.12 7.35
N ILE A 47 7.39 -6.05 6.54
CA ILE A 47 7.47 -5.65 5.13
C ILE A 47 6.62 -4.42 4.86
N PHE A 48 7.04 -3.62 3.89
CA PHE A 48 6.39 -2.40 3.46
C PHE A 48 6.25 -2.40 1.94
N ASN A 49 5.10 -1.94 1.43
CA ASN A 49 4.84 -1.83 0.00
C ASN A 49 5.63 -0.66 -0.59
N THR A 50 6.49 -0.93 -1.59
CA THR A 50 7.25 0.13 -2.27
C THR A 50 6.44 0.85 -3.35
N ASN A 51 5.22 0.39 -3.61
CA ASN A 51 4.37 0.84 -4.72
C ASN A 51 4.96 0.55 -6.12
N ASN A 52 6.02 -0.25 -6.20
CA ASN A 52 6.54 -0.78 -7.48
C ASN A 52 5.69 -1.99 -7.90
N LEU A 53 4.88 -1.79 -8.93
CA LEU A 53 3.94 -2.78 -9.45
C LEU A 53 4.34 -3.22 -10.85
N TRP A 54 4.45 -4.54 -11.01
CA TRP A 54 4.61 -5.19 -12.30
C TRP A 54 3.30 -5.88 -12.66
N VAL A 55 2.70 -5.49 -13.79
CA VAL A 55 1.38 -5.95 -14.21
C VAL A 55 1.40 -6.49 -15.63
N ASN A 56 0.62 -7.54 -15.87
CA ASN A 56 0.37 -8.03 -17.22
C ASN A 56 -0.83 -7.30 -17.83
N LEU A 57 -0.59 -6.46 -18.84
CA LEU A 57 -1.65 -5.65 -19.47
C LEU A 57 -2.78 -6.49 -20.08
N LYS A 58 -2.49 -7.68 -20.63
CA LYS A 58 -3.52 -8.59 -21.14
C LYS A 58 -4.41 -9.14 -20.02
N ALA A 59 -3.82 -9.42 -18.86
CA ALA A 59 -4.58 -9.86 -17.69
C ALA A 59 -5.46 -8.73 -17.14
N ILE A 60 -4.93 -7.51 -17.03
CA ILE A 60 -5.70 -6.34 -16.60
C ILE A 60 -6.87 -6.07 -17.55
N LYS A 61 -6.65 -6.09 -18.87
CA LYS A 61 -7.71 -5.92 -19.87
C LYS A 61 -8.88 -6.90 -19.63
N ARG A 62 -8.58 -8.19 -19.44
CA ARG A 62 -9.61 -9.20 -19.13
C ARG A 62 -10.35 -8.92 -17.82
N LEU A 63 -9.64 -8.47 -16.79
CA LEU A 63 -10.26 -8.15 -15.49
C LEU A 63 -11.18 -6.92 -15.57
N VAL A 64 -10.81 -5.93 -16.38
CA VAL A 64 -11.63 -4.74 -16.63
C VAL A 64 -12.86 -5.10 -17.46
N GLU A 65 -12.70 -5.84 -18.55
CA GLU A 65 -13.81 -6.29 -19.39
C GLU A 65 -14.81 -7.20 -18.64
N ALA A 66 -14.32 -7.95 -17.64
CA ALA A 66 -15.14 -8.80 -16.79
C ALA A 66 -15.69 -8.10 -15.53
N GLU A 67 -15.48 -6.79 -15.36
CA GLU A 67 -15.86 -6.01 -14.16
C GLU A 67 -15.39 -6.65 -12.83
N ALA A 68 -14.28 -7.39 -12.88
CA ALA A 68 -13.78 -8.18 -11.77
C ALA A 68 -12.81 -7.39 -10.87
N LEU A 69 -12.36 -6.21 -11.31
CA LEU A 69 -11.43 -5.34 -10.58
C LEU A 69 -12.16 -4.57 -9.46
N LYS A 70 -12.56 -5.28 -8.41
CA LYS A 70 -13.18 -4.68 -7.21
C LYS A 70 -12.08 -4.21 -6.25
N MET A 71 -11.82 -2.91 -6.24
CA MET A 71 -10.89 -2.26 -5.30
C MET A 71 -11.65 -1.67 -4.13
N GLU A 72 -11.04 -1.70 -2.95
CA GLU A 72 -11.61 -1.08 -1.75
C GLU A 72 -11.45 0.45 -1.83
N ILE A 73 -12.53 1.16 -1.48
CA ILE A 73 -12.54 2.62 -1.41
C ILE A 73 -11.90 3.04 -0.09
N ILE A 74 -10.93 3.94 -0.17
CA ILE A 74 -10.23 4.52 0.97
C ILE A 74 -10.74 5.96 1.15
N PRO A 75 -11.52 6.24 2.20
CA PRO A 75 -11.94 7.60 2.53
C PRO A 75 -10.77 8.37 3.14
N ASN A 76 -10.45 9.52 2.56
CA ASN A 76 -9.42 10.42 3.04
C ASN A 76 -10.05 11.79 3.38
N PRO A 77 -10.44 12.02 4.64
CA PRO A 77 -10.96 13.31 5.07
C PRO A 77 -9.89 14.40 4.90
N LYS A 78 -10.22 15.46 4.15
CA LYS A 78 -9.35 16.62 3.96
C LYS A 78 -10.10 17.91 4.22
N GLU A 79 -9.33 18.98 4.40
CA GLU A 79 -9.85 20.34 4.45
C GLU A 79 -9.25 21.11 3.29
N VAL A 80 -10.11 21.70 2.46
CA VAL A 80 -9.72 22.54 1.33
C VAL A 80 -10.41 23.88 1.52
N ASP A 81 -9.62 24.95 1.64
CA ASP A 81 -10.12 26.32 1.83
C ASP A 81 -11.14 26.46 2.99
N GLY A 82 -10.90 25.77 4.10
CA GLY A 82 -11.77 25.77 5.28
C GLY A 82 -13.02 24.89 5.16
N VAL A 83 -13.21 24.20 4.04
CA VAL A 83 -14.31 23.27 3.82
C VAL A 83 -13.84 21.84 4.03
N LYS A 84 -14.52 21.11 4.92
CA LYS A 84 -14.30 19.68 5.11
C LYS A 84 -14.81 18.92 3.89
N VAL A 85 -13.93 18.21 3.21
CA VAL A 85 -14.21 17.40 2.04
C VAL A 85 -13.79 15.95 2.29
N LEU A 86 -14.45 15.00 1.64
CA LEU A 86 -14.08 13.60 1.66
C LEU A 86 -13.50 13.21 0.31
N GLN A 87 -12.20 12.94 0.26
CA GLN A 87 -11.54 12.44 -0.95
C GLN A 87 -11.65 10.92 -0.96
N LEU A 88 -12.25 10.35 -2.00
CA LEU A 88 -12.32 8.91 -2.18
C LEU A 88 -11.17 8.45 -3.07
N GLU A 89 -10.32 7.57 -2.54
CA GLU A 89 -9.15 7.04 -3.22
C GLU A 89 -9.26 5.52 -3.36
N THR A 90 -8.49 4.95 -4.30
CA THR A 90 -8.29 3.50 -4.42
C THR A 90 -6.81 3.24 -4.61
N ALA A 91 -6.25 2.27 -3.90
CA ALA A 91 -4.85 1.89 -4.06
C ALA A 91 -4.69 0.88 -5.20
N ALA A 92 -3.82 1.17 -6.18
CA ALA A 92 -3.52 0.24 -7.28
C ALA A 92 -2.98 -1.11 -6.76
N GLY A 93 -2.26 -1.10 -5.63
CA GLY A 93 -1.78 -2.30 -4.98
C GLY A 93 -2.89 -3.20 -4.42
N ALA A 94 -4.10 -2.69 -4.16
CA ALA A 94 -5.24 -3.49 -3.72
C ALA A 94 -5.71 -4.48 -4.80
N ALA A 95 -5.35 -4.24 -6.07
CA ALA A 95 -5.62 -5.17 -7.18
C ALA A 95 -4.93 -6.54 -7.00
N ILE A 96 -3.94 -6.66 -6.12
CA ILE A 96 -3.25 -7.92 -5.82
C ILE A 96 -4.22 -9.02 -5.36
N ARG A 97 -5.34 -8.65 -4.71
CA ARG A 97 -6.38 -9.59 -4.24
C ARG A 97 -7.12 -10.28 -5.38
N VAL A 98 -7.24 -9.61 -6.54
CA VAL A 98 -7.99 -10.08 -7.72
C VAL A 98 -7.07 -10.90 -8.64
N CYS A 99 -5.78 -10.61 -8.65
CA CYS A 99 -4.78 -11.33 -9.44
C CYS A 99 -4.48 -12.71 -8.82
N LYS A 100 -5.13 -13.77 -9.34
CA LYS A 100 -4.74 -15.15 -9.00
C LYS A 100 -3.39 -15.52 -9.64
N GLN A 101 -2.54 -16.21 -8.87
CA GLN A 101 -1.25 -16.79 -9.29
C GLN A 101 -0.18 -15.81 -9.80
N LEU A 102 0.27 -14.88 -8.97
CA LEU A 102 1.65 -14.38 -9.11
C LEU A 102 2.39 -14.55 -7.79
N PRO A 103 3.48 -15.33 -7.73
CA PRO A 103 4.36 -15.28 -6.57
C PRO A 103 4.83 -13.84 -6.43
N VAL A 104 4.57 -13.22 -5.28
CA VAL A 104 5.11 -11.90 -4.96
C VAL A 104 6.61 -12.08 -4.86
N PRO A 105 7.42 -11.57 -5.82
CA PRO A 105 8.86 -11.66 -5.68
C PRO A 105 9.24 -10.70 -4.55
N VAL A 106 9.67 -11.26 -3.42
CA VAL A 106 10.37 -10.50 -2.39
C VAL A 106 11.75 -10.21 -2.96
N LEU A 107 11.88 -9.08 -3.65
CA LEU A 107 13.18 -8.66 -4.15
C LEU A 107 13.95 -8.03 -2.99
N SER A 108 14.97 -8.74 -2.52
CA SER A 108 15.90 -8.19 -1.53
C SER A 108 16.73 -7.10 -2.18
N PHE A 109 16.42 -5.84 -1.83
CA PHE A 109 17.20 -4.63 -2.10
C PHE A 109 17.30 -4.17 -3.57
N ILE A 110 16.34 -3.34 -3.99
CA ILE A 110 16.57 -2.19 -4.88
C ILE A 110 16.44 -0.95 -3.99
N PRO A 111 17.29 0.10 -4.10
CA PRO A 111 17.18 1.29 -3.27
C PRO A 111 15.80 1.95 -3.47
N PHE A 112 14.91 1.76 -2.50
CA PHE A 112 13.62 2.41 -2.42
C PHE A 112 13.72 3.55 -1.39
N PHE A 113 13.48 4.78 -1.85
CA PHE A 113 13.42 5.96 -1.00
C PHE A 113 11.98 6.48 -0.93
N SER A 114 11.36 6.24 0.22
CA SER A 114 10.00 6.65 0.54
C SER A 114 9.96 8.15 0.86
N LEU A 115 9.49 9.00 -0.07
CA LEU A 115 9.40 10.46 0.12
C LEU A 115 7.94 10.91 0.35
N TYR A 116 7.44 10.74 1.58
CA TYR A 116 6.06 11.13 1.95
C TYR A 116 5.97 12.38 2.84
N SER A 117 7.11 12.89 3.32
CA SER A 117 7.20 14.06 4.22
C SER A 117 8.51 14.81 3.98
N CYS A 118 8.54 16.11 4.26
CA CYS A 118 9.77 16.92 4.18
C CYS A 118 10.91 16.35 5.05
N SER A 119 10.58 15.64 6.13
CA SER A 119 11.56 14.92 6.96
C SER A 119 12.31 13.84 6.18
N ASN A 120 11.66 13.19 5.21
CA ASN A 120 12.26 12.13 4.40
C ASN A 120 13.19 12.71 3.32
N VAL A 121 12.95 13.96 2.90
CA VAL A 121 13.81 14.69 1.97
C VAL A 121 15.17 15.01 2.61
N PHE A 122 15.21 15.33 3.91
CA PHE A 122 16.44 15.70 4.61
C PHE A 122 17.43 14.52 4.77
N VAL A 123 16.90 13.29 4.87
CA VAL A 123 17.70 12.07 5.00
C VAL A 123 18.34 11.67 3.67
N THR A 124 17.74 12.02 2.53
CA THR A 124 18.28 11.68 1.20
C THR A 124 19.43 12.58 0.71
N PHE A 125 19.71 13.70 1.38
CA PHE A 125 20.72 14.69 0.96
C PHE A 125 21.95 14.81 1.89
N ASN A 126 22.18 13.86 2.81
CA ASN A 126 23.41 13.78 3.60
C ASN A 126 24.25 12.56 3.22
#